data_AF-A0A929FRA7-F1
#
_entry.id   AF-A0A929FRA7-F1
#
_cell.length_a   1.000
_cell.length_b   1.000
_cell.length_c   1.000
_cell.angle_alpha   90.00
_cell.angle_beta   90.00
_cell.angle_gamma   90.00
#
_symmetry.space_group_name_H-M   'P 1'
#
loop_
_entity.id
_entity.type
_entity.pdbx_description
1 polymer ?
#
loop_
_entity_poly.entity_id
_entity_poly.type
_entity_poly.pdbx_seq_one_letter_code
_entity_poly.pdbx_strand_id
1 'polypeptide(L)'
;MTLTQVWGALLIFTACPLLGGLPLISWITYALTRIQLSRVGTGNVSVSAAFYHGGRWVGILAVLSEAFKGIAAVLLAGYFFPTEPAWELIALIMLVMGRYWMSKGAGTTNAVWGIVVHDWKVALFVFVIGGISFTIFRDRTSGRLSILILIPIILALLHPQDSARIVTAIALGLLLAWIYHKIPDDLNLPSEEGKVESQSVFRFFRGDRAIISLNQELDARQVGQKAAHLSQLKRWGYAVPTGWVLPPGDDAQPLIENLPISESEPLVVRSSAIGEDSESSSAAGQYQSVVNVTSRPALQEAITQVLASYHNPSATQYRRNRDLPDTSMAVLVQKQIQGVFSGVAFSRDPISQQGDAVVIEGLPGDATRVVSGQVTPEQYRIYLPELG
;
A
#
# COMPACT_ATOMS: atom_id res chain seq x y z
N MET A 1 -41.80 9.82 -20.98
CA MET A 1 -40.98 10.98 -20.59
C MET A 1 -41.62 12.26 -21.07
N THR A 2 -41.67 13.29 -20.23
CA THR A 2 -42.06 14.65 -20.63
C THR A 2 -40.90 15.35 -21.37
N LEU A 3 -41.16 16.45 -22.09
CA LEU A 3 -40.11 17.25 -22.74
C LEU A 3 -39.05 17.71 -21.73
N THR A 4 -39.48 18.07 -20.52
CA THR A 4 -38.60 18.44 -19.40
C THR A 4 -37.70 17.28 -18.96
N GLN A 5 -38.20 16.05 -18.93
CA GLN A 5 -37.41 14.85 -18.63
C GLN A 5 -36.41 14.53 -19.74
N VAL A 6 -36.74 14.75 -21.00
CA VAL A 6 -35.79 14.56 -22.12
C VAL A 6 -34.63 15.55 -22.02
N TRP A 7 -34.92 16.83 -21.75
CA TRP A 7 -33.90 17.84 -21.47
C TRP A 7 -33.09 17.51 -20.21
N GLY A 8 -33.75 17.03 -19.16
CA GLY A 8 -33.11 16.56 -17.95
C GLY A 8 -32.12 15.42 -18.20
N ALA A 9 -32.52 14.40 -18.97
CA ALA A 9 -31.64 13.29 -19.34
C ALA A 9 -30.43 13.79 -20.14
N LEU A 10 -30.64 14.62 -21.16
CA LEU A 10 -29.55 15.19 -21.96
C LEU A 10 -28.59 16.01 -21.09
N LEU A 11 -29.12 16.79 -20.15
CA LEU A 11 -28.33 17.57 -19.22
C LEU A 11 -27.55 16.69 -18.25
N ILE A 12 -28.11 15.60 -17.72
CA ILE A 12 -27.38 14.64 -16.89
C ILE A 12 -26.24 13.99 -17.68
N PHE A 13 -26.50 13.52 -18.91
CA PHE A 13 -25.49 12.85 -19.72
C PHE A 13 -24.36 13.77 -20.21
N THR A 14 -24.59 15.09 -20.24
CA THR A 14 -23.59 16.07 -20.70
C THR A 14 -22.94 16.84 -19.56
N ALA A 15 -23.71 17.38 -18.63
CA ALA A 15 -23.23 18.23 -17.55
C ALA A 15 -22.58 17.43 -16.41
N CYS A 16 -23.12 16.26 -16.01
CA CYS A 16 -22.55 15.50 -14.90
C CYS A 16 -21.12 15.00 -15.19
N PRO A 17 -20.80 14.47 -16.39
CA PRO A 17 -19.41 14.12 -16.72
C PRO A 17 -18.47 15.33 -16.71
N LEU A 18 -18.91 16.45 -17.30
CA LEU A 18 -18.12 17.68 -17.30
C LEU A 18 -17.86 18.19 -15.89
N LEU A 19 -18.89 18.19 -15.03
CA LEU A 19 -18.79 18.55 -13.62
C LEU A 19 -17.77 17.64 -12.91
N GLY A 20 -17.91 16.32 -13.07
CA GLY A 20 -16.98 15.33 -12.50
C GLY A 20 -15.54 15.53 -12.96
N GLY A 21 -15.36 15.88 -14.23
CA GLY A 21 -14.07 16.14 -14.85
C GLY A 21 -13.39 17.45 -14.46
N LEU A 22 -14.06 18.37 -13.75
CA LEU A 22 -13.45 19.61 -13.27
C LEU A 22 -12.33 19.31 -12.24
N PRO A 23 -11.08 19.72 -12.49
CA PRO A 23 -9.92 19.43 -11.65
C PRO A 23 -9.83 20.39 -10.45
N LEU A 24 -10.93 20.56 -9.71
CA LEU A 24 -11.04 21.49 -8.59
C LEU A 24 -9.96 21.25 -7.53
N ILE A 25 -9.66 19.98 -7.22
CA ILE A 25 -8.58 19.62 -6.28
C ILE A 25 -7.23 20.17 -6.74
N SER A 26 -6.89 20.01 -8.03
CA SER A 26 -5.65 20.54 -8.58
C SER A 26 -5.59 22.06 -8.50
N TRP A 27 -6.69 22.74 -8.83
CA TRP A 27 -6.77 24.20 -8.74
C TRP A 27 -6.61 24.70 -7.30
N ILE A 28 -7.32 24.10 -6.35
CA ILE A 28 -7.24 24.45 -4.92
C ILE A 28 -5.82 24.22 -4.40
N THR A 29 -5.24 23.06 -4.71
CA THR A 29 -3.89 22.71 -4.26
C THR A 29 -2.86 23.66 -4.86
N TYR A 30 -2.91 23.88 -6.17
CA TYR A 30 -1.97 24.78 -6.83
C TYR A 30 -2.12 26.23 -6.35
N ALA A 31 -3.33 26.71 -6.12
CA ALA A 31 -3.57 28.06 -5.61
C ALA A 31 -2.97 28.27 -4.21
N LEU A 32 -3.09 27.26 -3.33
CA LEU A 32 -2.67 27.38 -1.93
C LEU A 32 -1.22 26.97 -1.67
N THR A 33 -0.66 26.06 -2.47
CA THR A 33 0.69 25.51 -2.21
C THR A 33 1.64 25.61 -3.39
N ARG A 34 1.17 26.05 -4.57
CA ARG A 34 1.92 26.05 -5.84
C ARG A 34 2.36 24.66 -6.30
N ILE A 35 1.85 23.59 -5.69
CA ILE A 35 2.15 22.20 -6.07
C ILE A 35 1.15 21.73 -7.13
N GLN A 36 1.66 21.10 -8.20
CA GLN A 36 0.84 20.43 -9.21
C GLN A 36 0.74 18.94 -8.89
N LEU A 37 -0.42 18.52 -8.35
CA LEU A 37 -0.67 17.12 -7.95
C LEU A 37 -0.44 16.10 -9.06
N SER A 38 -0.73 16.46 -10.32
CA SER A 38 -0.51 15.57 -11.46
C SER A 38 0.97 15.27 -11.77
N ARG A 39 1.91 15.98 -11.12
CA ARG A 39 3.35 15.84 -11.31
C ARG A 39 4.09 15.32 -10.07
N VAL A 40 3.38 14.97 -9.00
CA VAL A 40 3.96 14.52 -7.73
C VAL A 40 3.30 13.23 -7.24
N GLY A 41 4.02 12.44 -6.45
CA GLY A 41 3.53 11.17 -5.91
C GLY A 41 3.12 10.19 -7.01
N THR A 42 1.90 9.67 -6.89
CA THR A 42 1.29 8.74 -7.87
C THR A 42 0.80 9.43 -9.16
N GLY A 43 0.78 10.77 -9.20
CA GLY A 43 0.19 11.55 -10.28
C GLY A 43 -1.35 11.60 -10.26
N ASN A 44 -1.99 11.01 -9.25
CA ASN A 44 -3.44 11.04 -9.09
C ASN A 44 -3.93 12.37 -8.50
N VAL A 45 -5.04 12.88 -9.04
CA VAL A 45 -5.73 14.06 -8.51
C VAL A 45 -6.84 13.60 -7.57
N SER A 46 -6.44 13.15 -6.38
CA SER A 46 -7.36 12.66 -5.35
C SER A 46 -7.38 13.55 -4.11
N VAL A 47 -8.41 13.34 -3.28
CA VAL A 47 -8.49 13.99 -1.96
C VAL A 47 -7.32 13.55 -1.07
N SER A 48 -6.94 12.28 -1.12
CA SER A 48 -5.80 11.75 -0.36
C SER A 48 -4.50 12.42 -0.79
N ALA A 49 -4.26 12.58 -2.10
CA ALA A 49 -3.10 13.30 -2.62
C ALA A 49 -3.07 14.77 -2.17
N ALA A 50 -4.23 15.42 -2.10
CA ALA A 50 -4.36 16.79 -1.60
C ALA A 50 -4.04 16.91 -0.10
N PHE A 51 -4.46 15.95 0.73
CA PHE A 51 -4.02 15.89 2.13
C PHE A 51 -2.52 15.67 2.23
N TYR A 52 -1.98 14.75 1.44
CA TYR A 52 -0.59 14.33 1.49
C TYR A 52 0.39 15.46 1.11
N HIS A 53 0.21 16.02 -0.09
CA HIS A 53 1.10 17.06 -0.62
C HIS A 53 0.65 18.48 -0.22
N GLY A 54 -0.65 18.71 -0.11
CA GLY A 54 -1.22 20.03 0.17
C GLY A 54 -1.28 20.37 1.66
N GLY A 55 -1.48 19.37 2.52
CA GLY A 55 -1.70 19.54 3.96
C GLY A 55 -3.19 19.52 4.34
N ARG A 56 -3.47 19.60 5.64
CA ARG A 56 -4.81 19.40 6.22
C ARG A 56 -5.87 20.32 5.62
N TRP A 57 -5.57 21.61 5.53
CA TRP A 57 -6.52 22.61 5.02
C TRP A 57 -6.84 22.41 3.53
N VAL A 58 -5.83 22.10 2.73
CA VAL A 58 -6.01 21.79 1.31
C VAL A 58 -6.83 20.53 1.13
N GLY A 59 -6.56 19.49 1.93
CA GLY A 59 -7.34 18.26 1.95
C GLY A 59 -8.81 18.49 2.33
N ILE A 60 -9.10 19.30 3.34
CA ILE A 60 -10.48 19.65 3.72
C ILE A 60 -11.21 20.36 2.58
N LEU A 61 -10.59 21.34 1.94
CA LEU A 61 -11.18 22.03 0.78
C LEU A 61 -11.37 21.10 -0.42
N ALA A 62 -10.45 20.14 -0.62
CA ALA A 62 -10.60 19.09 -1.62
C ALA A 62 -11.81 18.18 -1.32
N VAL A 63 -12.04 17.78 -0.05
CA VAL A 63 -13.24 17.04 0.35
C VAL A 63 -14.50 17.85 0.04
N LEU A 64 -14.55 19.12 0.48
CA LEU A 64 -15.73 19.97 0.32
C LEU A 64 -16.08 20.20 -1.16
N SER A 65 -15.08 20.46 -2.00
CA SER A 65 -15.29 20.67 -3.44
C SER A 65 -15.80 19.41 -4.16
N GLU A 66 -15.30 18.23 -3.78
CA GLU A 66 -15.78 16.97 -4.36
C GLU A 66 -17.14 16.55 -3.81
N ALA A 67 -17.38 16.77 -2.51
CA ALA A 67 -18.69 16.56 -1.90
C ALA A 67 -19.75 17.42 -2.60
N PHE A 68 -19.45 18.71 -2.82
CA PHE A 68 -20.34 19.62 -3.54
C PHE A 68 -20.72 19.10 -4.92
N LYS A 69 -19.75 18.61 -5.70
CA LYS A 69 -20.04 18.04 -7.04
C LYS A 69 -20.98 16.84 -6.98
N GLY A 70 -20.77 15.93 -6.01
CA GLY A 70 -21.64 14.76 -5.81
C GLY A 70 -23.07 15.15 -5.42
N ILE A 71 -23.20 16.08 -4.46
CA ILE A 71 -24.48 16.62 -4.00
C ILE A 71 -25.21 17.33 -5.16
N ALA A 72 -24.52 18.19 -5.89
CA ALA A 72 -25.08 18.95 -7.00
C ALA A 72 -25.62 18.04 -8.11
N ALA A 73 -24.93 16.95 -8.44
CA ALA A 73 -25.39 15.99 -9.45
C ALA A 73 -26.69 15.29 -9.04
N VAL A 74 -26.82 14.90 -7.77
CA VAL A 74 -28.03 14.25 -7.25
C VAL A 74 -29.20 15.23 -7.20
N LEU A 75 -28.99 16.45 -6.68
CA LEU A 75 -30.05 17.47 -6.64
C LEU A 75 -30.53 17.87 -8.04
N LEU A 76 -29.61 17.95 -9.00
CA LEU A 76 -29.93 18.22 -10.39
C LEU A 76 -30.79 17.12 -10.99
N ALA A 77 -30.44 15.86 -10.77
CA ALA A 77 -31.24 14.73 -11.24
C ALA A 77 -32.62 14.68 -10.57
N GLY A 78 -32.68 14.86 -9.25
CA GLY A 78 -33.93 14.89 -8.48
C GLY A 78 -34.87 16.02 -8.92
N TYR A 79 -34.33 17.16 -9.37
CA TYR A 79 -35.13 18.26 -9.93
C TYR A 79 -35.87 17.86 -11.22
N PHE A 80 -35.21 17.15 -12.13
CA PHE A 80 -35.81 16.72 -13.40
C PHE A 80 -36.60 15.41 -13.29
N PHE A 81 -36.27 14.55 -12.31
CA PHE A 81 -36.82 13.20 -12.14
C PHE A 81 -37.29 12.95 -10.69
N PRO A 82 -38.25 13.74 -10.16
CA PRO A 82 -38.62 13.66 -8.75
C PRO A 82 -39.27 12.33 -8.32
N THR A 83 -39.81 11.56 -9.29
CA THR A 83 -40.46 10.26 -9.04
C THR A 83 -39.60 9.07 -9.46
N GLU A 84 -38.40 9.30 -10.02
CA GLU A 84 -37.52 8.24 -10.52
C GLU A 84 -36.12 8.36 -9.90
N PRO A 85 -35.93 7.92 -8.63
CA PRO A 85 -34.67 8.08 -7.90
C PRO A 85 -33.47 7.38 -8.57
N ALA A 86 -33.71 6.43 -9.48
CA ALA A 86 -32.65 5.81 -10.27
C ALA A 86 -31.83 6.84 -11.07
N TRP A 87 -32.44 7.94 -11.52
CA TRP A 87 -31.72 9.00 -12.25
C TRP A 87 -30.67 9.72 -11.42
N GLU A 88 -30.85 9.79 -10.10
CA GLU A 88 -29.85 10.35 -9.19
C GLU A 88 -28.59 9.50 -9.16
N LEU A 89 -28.75 8.16 -9.16
CA LEU A 89 -27.63 7.22 -9.25
C LEU A 89 -27.00 7.23 -10.65
N ILE A 90 -27.80 7.38 -11.72
CA ILE A 90 -27.27 7.57 -13.09
C ILE A 90 -26.41 8.84 -13.16
N ALA A 91 -26.86 9.94 -12.54
CA ALA A 91 -26.08 11.18 -12.49
C ALA A 91 -24.74 11.00 -11.75
N LEU A 92 -24.72 10.22 -10.67
CA LEU A 92 -23.48 9.85 -9.99
C LEU A 92 -22.56 8.98 -10.85
N ILE A 93 -23.10 8.01 -11.60
CA ILE A 93 -22.33 7.20 -12.56
C ILE A 93 -21.68 8.12 -13.60
N MET A 94 -22.45 9.00 -14.22
CA MET A 94 -21.95 9.93 -15.23
C MET A 94 -20.87 10.86 -14.68
N LEU A 95 -21.05 11.34 -13.45
CA LEU A 95 -20.07 12.17 -12.76
C LEU A 95 -18.77 11.41 -12.45
N VAL A 96 -18.86 10.19 -11.93
CA VAL A 96 -17.70 9.33 -11.64
C VAL A 96 -16.94 9.00 -12.92
N MET A 97 -17.65 8.71 -14.03
CA MET A 97 -17.02 8.46 -15.33
C MET A 97 -16.26 9.69 -15.83
N GLY A 98 -16.86 10.88 -15.75
CA GLY A 98 -16.17 12.13 -16.11
C GLY A 98 -14.94 12.39 -15.25
N ARG A 99 -15.04 12.12 -13.94
CA ARG A 99 -13.90 12.25 -13.02
C ARG A 99 -12.77 11.28 -13.35
N TYR A 100 -13.09 10.04 -13.70
CA TYR A 100 -12.11 9.04 -14.09
C TYR A 100 -11.36 9.45 -15.37
N TRP A 101 -12.09 9.74 -16.45
CA TRP A 101 -11.48 10.01 -17.74
C TRP A 101 -10.79 11.37 -17.85
N MET A 102 -11.33 12.42 -17.23
CA MET A 102 -10.82 13.79 -17.40
C MET A 102 -9.87 14.21 -16.28
N SER A 103 -10.10 13.75 -15.05
CA SER A 103 -9.36 14.17 -13.85
C SER A 103 -8.51 13.08 -13.21
N LYS A 104 -8.49 11.84 -13.76
CA LYS A 104 -7.75 10.69 -13.20
C LYS A 104 -8.07 10.43 -11.71
N GLY A 105 -9.32 10.66 -11.31
CA GLY A 105 -9.78 10.45 -9.95
C GLY A 105 -10.81 9.33 -9.86
N ALA A 106 -10.85 8.63 -8.72
CA ALA A 106 -11.77 7.51 -8.55
C ALA A 106 -13.24 7.90 -8.32
N GLY A 107 -13.51 9.12 -7.81
CA GLY A 107 -14.88 9.61 -7.57
C GLY A 107 -15.55 9.10 -6.30
N THR A 108 -14.79 8.51 -5.38
CA THR A 108 -15.29 7.98 -4.10
C THR A 108 -16.03 9.02 -3.28
N THR A 109 -15.42 10.20 -3.08
CA THR A 109 -16.03 11.30 -2.32
C THR A 109 -17.30 11.81 -2.99
N ASN A 110 -17.34 11.87 -4.33
CA ASN A 110 -18.57 12.28 -5.04
C ASN A 110 -19.69 11.26 -4.82
N ALA A 111 -19.38 9.97 -4.97
CA ALA A 111 -20.34 8.89 -4.80
C ALA A 111 -20.88 8.83 -3.36
N VAL A 112 -20.00 8.93 -2.35
CA VAL A 112 -20.40 8.89 -0.93
C VAL A 112 -21.35 10.04 -0.60
N TRP A 113 -20.97 11.28 -0.90
CA TRP A 113 -21.81 12.44 -0.60
C TRP A 113 -23.07 12.50 -1.46
N GLY A 114 -23.01 11.99 -2.70
CA GLY A 114 -24.19 11.77 -3.53
C GLY A 114 -25.17 10.79 -2.90
N ILE A 115 -24.69 9.63 -2.43
CA ILE A 115 -25.52 8.61 -1.78
C ILE A 115 -26.14 9.15 -0.49
N VAL A 116 -25.42 9.97 0.28
CA VAL A 116 -25.98 10.64 1.48
C VAL A 116 -27.20 11.49 1.14
N VAL A 117 -27.18 12.23 0.03
CA VAL A 117 -28.31 13.06 -0.40
C VAL A 117 -29.42 12.21 -1.03
N HIS A 118 -29.05 11.21 -1.82
CA HIS A 118 -29.99 10.28 -2.45
C HIS A 118 -30.80 9.48 -1.42
N ASP A 119 -30.11 8.94 -0.40
CA ASP A 119 -30.76 8.22 0.70
C ASP A 119 -29.88 8.20 1.96
N TRP A 120 -30.21 9.10 2.87
CA TRP A 120 -29.49 9.23 4.13
C TRP A 120 -29.60 7.98 5.02
N LYS A 121 -30.68 7.18 4.91
CA LYS A 121 -30.84 5.95 5.69
C LYS A 121 -29.88 4.88 5.20
N VAL A 122 -29.79 4.71 3.88
CA VAL A 122 -28.81 3.80 3.26
C VAL A 122 -27.40 4.21 3.66
N ALA A 123 -27.07 5.51 3.52
CA ALA A 123 -25.76 6.02 3.90
C ALA A 123 -25.42 5.77 5.38
N LEU A 124 -26.40 5.94 6.29
CA LEU A 124 -26.23 5.66 7.71
C LEU A 124 -25.96 4.18 7.98
N PHE A 125 -26.75 3.27 7.40
CA PHE A 125 -26.53 1.82 7.58
C PHE A 125 -25.19 1.37 6.99
N VAL A 126 -24.83 1.88 5.81
CA VAL A 126 -23.51 1.62 5.20
C VAL A 126 -22.39 2.12 6.11
N PHE A 127 -22.53 3.29 6.71
CA PHE A 127 -21.54 3.85 7.63
C PHE A 127 -21.36 2.97 8.88
N VAL A 128 -22.46 2.56 9.53
CA VAL A 128 -22.41 1.74 10.75
C VAL A 128 -21.85 0.34 10.46
N ILE A 129 -22.41 -0.37 9.46
CA ILE A 129 -22.00 -1.73 9.13
C ILE A 129 -20.59 -1.73 8.51
N GLY A 130 -20.28 -0.75 7.66
CA GLY A 130 -18.96 -0.57 7.09
C GLY A 130 -17.90 -0.29 8.16
N GLY A 131 -18.22 0.53 9.17
CA GLY A 131 -17.34 0.79 10.31
C GLY A 131 -17.05 -0.46 11.15
N ILE A 132 -18.06 -1.29 11.40
CA ILE A 132 -17.89 -2.59 12.08
C ILE A 132 -17.06 -3.53 11.23
N SER A 133 -17.37 -3.65 9.93
CA SER A 133 -16.61 -4.49 8.99
C SER A 133 -15.15 -4.07 8.90
N PHE A 134 -14.87 -2.76 8.90
CA PHE A 134 -13.50 -2.25 8.90
C PHE A 134 -12.74 -2.62 10.19
N THR A 135 -13.43 -2.57 11.34
CA THR A 135 -12.86 -2.95 12.64
C THR A 135 -12.54 -4.45 12.72
N ILE A 136 -13.35 -5.30 12.10
CA ILE A 136 -13.19 -6.76 12.14
C ILE A 136 -12.16 -7.25 11.13
N PHE A 137 -12.28 -6.86 9.86
CA PHE A 137 -11.45 -7.43 8.80
C PHE A 137 -10.06 -6.80 8.75
N ARG A 138 -9.87 -5.58 9.28
CA ARG A 138 -8.59 -4.83 9.30
C ARG A 138 -7.84 -4.78 7.95
N ASP A 139 -8.47 -5.19 6.85
CA ASP A 139 -8.00 -5.10 5.48
C ASP A 139 -8.84 -4.06 4.71
N ARG A 140 -8.15 -3.02 4.23
CA ARG A 140 -8.77 -1.93 3.47
C ARG A 140 -9.33 -2.36 2.14
N THR A 141 -8.66 -3.29 1.46
CA THR A 141 -8.99 -3.65 0.09
C THR A 141 -10.34 -4.36 0.10
N SER A 142 -10.46 -5.35 0.99
CA SER A 142 -11.72 -6.01 1.31
C SER A 142 -12.75 -5.02 1.85
N GLY A 143 -12.39 -4.12 2.78
CA GLY A 143 -13.32 -3.15 3.34
C GLY A 143 -13.96 -2.20 2.31
N ARG A 144 -13.19 -1.69 1.34
CA ARG A 144 -13.70 -0.83 0.26
C ARG A 144 -14.66 -1.58 -0.65
N LEU A 145 -14.34 -2.82 -1.04
CA LEU A 145 -15.20 -3.65 -1.87
C LEU A 145 -16.48 -4.05 -1.13
N SER A 146 -16.39 -4.38 0.16
CA SER A 146 -17.54 -4.69 1.01
C SER A 146 -18.54 -3.54 1.07
N ILE A 147 -18.08 -2.29 1.19
CA ILE A 147 -18.95 -1.12 1.20
C ILE A 147 -19.71 -0.97 -0.12
N LEU A 148 -19.06 -1.21 -1.26
CA LEU A 148 -19.70 -1.12 -2.59
C LEU A 148 -20.79 -2.18 -2.78
N ILE A 149 -20.61 -3.38 -2.22
CA ILE A 149 -21.59 -4.47 -2.25
C ILE A 149 -22.74 -4.19 -1.27
N LEU A 150 -22.44 -3.55 -0.15
CA LEU A 150 -23.42 -3.29 0.91
C LEU A 150 -24.49 -2.28 0.49
N ILE A 151 -24.14 -1.27 -0.33
CA ILE A 151 -25.08 -0.25 -0.82
C ILE A 151 -26.30 -0.85 -1.55
N PRO A 152 -26.15 -1.67 -2.61
CA PRO A 152 -27.29 -2.26 -3.31
C PRO A 152 -28.06 -3.26 -2.44
N ILE A 153 -27.40 -3.96 -1.50
CA ILE A 153 -28.07 -4.87 -0.56
C ILE A 153 -29.02 -4.08 0.36
N ILE A 154 -28.52 -3.00 0.97
CA ILE A 154 -29.36 -2.17 1.86
C ILE A 154 -30.49 -1.50 1.07
N LEU A 155 -30.22 -1.03 -0.15
CA LEU A 155 -31.27 -0.51 -1.03
C LEU A 155 -32.34 -1.56 -1.35
N ALA A 156 -31.95 -2.81 -1.62
CA ALA A 156 -32.90 -3.90 -1.85
C ALA A 156 -33.74 -4.24 -0.61
N LEU A 157 -33.18 -4.08 0.60
CA LEU A 157 -33.90 -4.30 1.85
C LEU A 157 -34.87 -3.16 2.17
N LEU A 158 -34.47 -1.91 1.95
CA LEU A 158 -35.27 -0.73 2.29
C LEU A 158 -36.32 -0.39 1.21
N HIS A 159 -36.02 -0.69 -0.05
CA HIS A 159 -36.85 -0.34 -1.21
C HIS A 159 -37.01 -1.54 -2.17
N PRO A 160 -37.57 -2.68 -1.71
CA PRO A 160 -37.59 -3.93 -2.49
C PRO A 160 -38.39 -3.87 -3.80
N GLN A 161 -39.29 -2.89 -3.94
CA GLN A 161 -40.13 -2.74 -5.13
C GLN A 161 -39.49 -1.88 -6.23
N ASP A 162 -38.38 -1.19 -5.95
CA ASP A 162 -37.70 -0.31 -6.91
C ASP A 162 -36.47 -1.01 -7.50
N SER A 163 -36.72 -1.92 -8.45
CA SER A 163 -35.66 -2.68 -9.11
C SER A 163 -34.71 -1.80 -9.92
N ALA A 164 -35.20 -0.70 -10.49
CA ALA A 164 -34.38 0.22 -11.30
C ALA A 164 -33.28 0.87 -10.45
N ARG A 165 -33.64 1.32 -9.25
CA ARG A 165 -32.70 1.90 -8.29
C ARG A 165 -31.65 0.90 -7.82
N ILE A 166 -32.04 -0.34 -7.52
CA ILE A 166 -31.12 -1.40 -7.09
C ILE A 166 -30.14 -1.74 -8.21
N VAL A 167 -30.62 -1.96 -9.44
CA VAL A 167 -29.77 -2.27 -10.60
C VAL A 167 -28.78 -1.14 -10.88
N THR A 168 -29.23 0.12 -10.78
CA THR A 168 -28.35 1.28 -11.00
C THR A 168 -27.30 1.39 -9.89
N ALA A 169 -27.65 1.09 -8.64
CA ALA A 169 -26.70 1.05 -7.53
C ALA A 169 -25.64 -0.05 -7.72
N ILE A 170 -26.04 -1.23 -8.21
CA ILE A 170 -25.10 -2.31 -8.59
C ILE A 170 -24.15 -1.80 -9.68
N ALA A 171 -24.67 -1.14 -10.72
CA ALA A 171 -23.85 -0.61 -11.80
C ALA A 171 -22.83 0.43 -11.30
N LEU A 172 -23.24 1.34 -10.40
CA LEU A 172 -22.34 2.31 -9.75
C LEU A 172 -21.26 1.61 -8.91
N GLY A 173 -21.64 0.58 -8.14
CA GLY A 173 -20.71 -0.22 -7.35
C GLY A 173 -19.67 -0.94 -8.21
N LEU A 174 -20.10 -1.57 -9.29
CA LEU A 174 -19.23 -2.25 -10.25
C LEU A 174 -18.27 -1.28 -10.95
N LEU A 175 -18.77 -0.10 -11.34
CA LEU A 175 -17.94 0.94 -11.93
C LEU A 175 -16.83 1.39 -10.97
N LEU A 176 -17.18 1.70 -9.71
CA LEU A 176 -16.21 2.11 -8.69
C LEU A 176 -15.19 0.99 -8.40
N ALA A 177 -15.64 -0.26 -8.30
CA ALA A 177 -14.76 -1.41 -8.10
C ALA A 177 -13.77 -1.58 -9.26
N TRP A 178 -14.24 -1.43 -10.50
CA TRP A 178 -13.38 -1.47 -11.69
C TRP A 178 -12.35 -0.33 -11.69
N ILE A 179 -12.76 0.89 -11.33
CA ILE A 179 -11.85 2.04 -11.23
C ILE A 179 -10.78 1.83 -10.16
N TYR A 180 -11.15 1.27 -8.99
CA TYR A 180 -10.18 0.98 -7.92
C TYR A 180 -9.08 0.01 -8.34
N HIS A 181 -9.37 -0.90 -9.26
CA HIS A 181 -8.35 -1.81 -9.78
C HIS A 181 -7.41 -1.14 -10.81
N LYS A 182 -7.78 0.04 -11.33
CA LYS A 182 -7.01 0.76 -12.37
C LYS A 182 -6.22 1.96 -11.85
N ILE A 183 -6.63 2.56 -10.73
CA ILE A 183 -5.97 3.75 -10.17
C ILE A 183 -5.08 3.35 -8.98
N PRO A 184 -3.80 3.78 -8.93
CA PRO A 184 -2.93 3.51 -7.78
C PRO A 184 -3.45 4.17 -6.51
N ASP A 185 -3.26 3.55 -5.35
CA ASP A 185 -3.77 4.08 -4.07
C ASP A 185 -2.78 5.04 -3.40
N ASP A 186 -3.12 6.32 -3.33
CA ASP A 186 -2.28 7.37 -2.75
C ASP A 186 -2.04 7.19 -1.24
N LEU A 187 -2.86 6.39 -0.56
CA LEU A 187 -2.62 6.04 0.84
C LEU A 187 -1.34 5.20 1.04
N ASN A 188 -0.77 4.64 -0.04
CA ASN A 188 0.44 3.82 0.01
C ASN A 188 1.75 4.63 -0.10
N LEU A 189 1.70 5.95 -0.33
CA LEU A 189 2.90 6.80 -0.42
C LEU A 189 3.69 6.84 0.92
N PRO A 190 5.01 7.03 0.98
CA PRO A 190 5.76 7.05 2.26
C PRO A 190 5.29 8.15 3.22
N SER A 191 5.27 7.95 4.55
CA SER A 191 4.78 8.99 5.50
C SER A 191 5.66 10.24 5.56
N GLU A 192 6.96 10.07 5.26
CA GLU A 192 8.03 11.03 5.52
C GLU A 192 8.10 12.14 4.45
N GLU A 193 7.65 11.87 3.23
CA GLU A 193 7.59 12.86 2.14
C GLU A 193 6.34 13.78 2.20
N GLY A 194 5.35 13.41 3.02
CA GLY A 194 4.12 14.19 3.22
C GLY A 194 4.26 15.29 4.27
N LYS A 195 3.41 16.33 4.22
CA LYS A 195 3.43 17.40 5.24
C LYS A 195 3.16 16.86 6.65
N VAL A 196 3.97 17.29 7.62
CA VAL A 196 3.97 16.85 9.04
C VAL A 196 2.56 16.84 9.66
N GLU A 197 1.75 17.88 9.44
CA GLU A 197 0.39 17.98 9.99
C GLU A 197 -0.58 16.91 9.47
N SER A 198 -0.33 16.35 8.28
CA SER A 198 -1.22 15.37 7.63
C SER A 198 -0.76 13.93 7.86
N GLN A 199 0.39 13.73 8.51
CA GLN A 199 0.92 12.42 8.86
C GLN A 199 0.03 11.68 9.86
N SER A 200 -0.62 12.36 10.82
CA SER A 200 -1.51 11.72 11.79
C SER A 200 -2.79 11.19 11.15
N VAL A 201 -3.36 11.96 10.21
CA VAL A 201 -4.55 11.57 9.44
C VAL A 201 -4.21 10.42 8.50
N PHE A 202 -3.06 10.46 7.82
CA PHE A 202 -2.58 9.34 7.02
C PHE A 202 -2.31 8.10 7.86
N ARG A 203 -1.72 8.24 9.06
CA ARG A 203 -1.54 7.13 10.02
C ARG A 203 -2.87 6.52 10.45
N PHE A 204 -3.88 7.34 10.76
CA PHE A 204 -5.22 6.89 11.13
C PHE A 204 -5.90 6.14 9.99
N PHE A 205 -5.92 6.72 8.78
CA PHE A 205 -6.46 6.03 7.62
C PHE A 205 -5.62 4.81 7.26
N ARG A 206 -4.31 4.80 7.55
CA ARG A 206 -3.37 3.68 7.40
C ARG A 206 -3.57 2.53 8.38
N GLY A 207 -4.49 2.67 9.34
CA GLY A 207 -5.08 1.62 10.15
C GLY A 207 -4.08 0.55 10.54
N ASP A 208 -3.46 0.71 11.72
CA ASP A 208 -2.57 -0.25 12.40
C ASP A 208 -2.05 -1.31 11.43
N ARG A 209 -0.99 -1.01 10.68
CA ARG A 209 -0.41 -1.98 9.75
C ARG A 209 -0.15 -3.25 10.55
N ALA A 210 -0.98 -4.26 10.24
CA ALA A 210 -0.75 -5.62 10.67
C ALA A 210 0.69 -5.93 10.28
N ILE A 211 1.48 -6.33 11.26
CA ILE A 211 2.89 -6.67 11.14
C ILE A 211 3.08 -7.51 9.87
N ILE A 212 3.77 -6.96 8.86
CA ILE A 212 3.95 -7.62 7.56
C ILE A 212 4.80 -8.86 7.78
N SER A 213 4.26 -10.04 7.51
CA SER A 213 4.98 -11.31 7.72
C SER A 213 5.69 -11.78 6.46
N LEU A 214 6.75 -12.59 6.58
CA LEU A 214 7.31 -13.35 5.46
C LEU A 214 6.36 -14.43 4.90
N ASN A 215 5.23 -14.70 5.56
CA ASN A 215 4.26 -15.72 5.11
C ASN A 215 3.39 -15.26 3.92
N GLN A 216 3.27 -13.96 3.69
CA GLN A 216 2.53 -13.41 2.56
C GLN A 216 3.47 -13.10 1.39
N GLU A 217 2.92 -12.94 0.19
CA GLU A 217 3.68 -12.47 -0.97
C GLU A 217 4.11 -11.01 -0.78
N LEU A 218 5.41 -10.74 -0.99
CA LEU A 218 6.00 -9.43 -0.77
C LEU A 218 6.64 -8.89 -2.05
N ASP A 219 6.40 -7.61 -2.32
CA ASP A 219 6.98 -6.89 -3.46
C ASP A 219 8.32 -6.25 -3.08
N ALA A 220 9.38 -6.60 -3.81
CA ALA A 220 10.73 -6.06 -3.64
C ALA A 220 10.80 -4.53 -3.72
N ARG A 221 9.88 -3.89 -4.46
CA ARG A 221 9.78 -2.42 -4.54
C ARG A 221 9.30 -1.77 -3.25
N GLN A 222 8.67 -2.54 -2.36
CA GLN A 222 8.08 -2.04 -1.12
C GLN A 222 8.88 -2.46 0.11
N VAL A 223 9.42 -3.68 0.13
CA VAL A 223 10.09 -4.25 1.31
C VAL A 223 11.59 -4.52 1.12
N GLY A 224 12.14 -4.16 -0.04
CA GLY A 224 13.49 -4.52 -0.43
C GLY A 224 13.61 -6.00 -0.84
N GLN A 225 14.72 -6.32 -1.49
CA GLN A 225 14.87 -7.61 -2.18
C GLN A 225 15.04 -8.78 -1.23
N LYS A 226 15.79 -8.62 -0.13
CA LYS A 226 16.02 -9.68 0.86
C LYS A 226 14.70 -10.18 1.44
N ALA A 227 13.83 -9.27 1.88
CA ALA A 227 12.53 -9.64 2.42
C ALA A 227 11.63 -10.31 1.36
N ALA A 228 11.62 -9.79 0.13
CA ALA A 228 10.84 -10.38 -0.97
C ALA A 228 11.31 -11.79 -1.34
N HIS A 229 12.62 -12.00 -1.51
CA HIS A 229 13.20 -13.31 -1.80
C HIS A 229 12.96 -14.31 -0.66
N LEU A 230 13.08 -13.90 0.60
CA LEU A 230 12.80 -14.79 1.73
C LEU A 230 11.32 -15.19 1.81
N SER A 231 10.41 -14.27 1.52
CA SER A 231 8.98 -14.59 1.38
C SER A 231 8.74 -15.60 0.26
N GLN A 232 9.38 -15.40 -0.90
CA GLN A 232 9.28 -16.31 -2.04
C GLN A 232 9.82 -17.72 -1.71
N LEU A 233 11.00 -17.82 -1.12
CA LEU A 233 11.60 -19.09 -0.68
C LEU A 233 10.68 -19.82 0.30
N LYS A 234 10.09 -19.10 1.25
CA LYS A 234 9.16 -19.69 2.22
C LYS A 234 7.92 -20.26 1.53
N ARG A 235 7.38 -19.57 0.53
CA ARG A 235 6.25 -20.04 -0.28
C ARG A 235 6.58 -21.24 -1.15
N TRP A 236 7.84 -21.36 -1.59
CA TRP A 236 8.35 -22.56 -2.27
C TRP A 236 8.57 -23.74 -1.33
N GLY A 237 8.29 -23.60 -0.02
CA GLY A 237 8.41 -24.67 0.96
C GLY A 237 9.80 -24.82 1.58
N TYR A 238 10.73 -23.90 1.30
CA TYR A 238 12.01 -23.89 2.00
C TYR A 238 11.83 -23.49 3.47
N ALA A 239 12.68 -24.05 4.33
CA ALA A 239 12.68 -23.79 5.77
C ALA A 239 13.23 -22.40 6.11
N VAL A 240 12.47 -21.36 5.79
CA VAL A 240 12.80 -19.96 6.12
C VAL A 240 12.26 -19.64 7.52
N PRO A 241 13.11 -19.14 8.45
CA PRO A 241 12.69 -18.73 9.78
C PRO A 241 11.53 -17.72 9.74
N THR A 242 10.65 -17.79 10.74
CA THR A 242 9.58 -16.80 10.90
C THR A 242 10.17 -15.39 10.95
N GLY A 243 9.57 -14.49 10.18
CA GLY A 243 10.03 -13.13 10.09
C GLY A 243 8.91 -12.16 9.74
N TRP A 244 9.23 -10.90 10.00
CA TRP A 244 8.38 -9.75 9.89
C TRP A 244 9.15 -8.59 9.28
N VAL A 245 8.44 -7.69 8.62
CA VAL A 245 9.04 -6.57 7.91
C VAL A 245 8.42 -5.29 8.44
N LEU A 246 9.28 -4.34 8.79
CA LEU A 246 8.94 -2.95 8.98
C LEU A 246 9.23 -2.20 7.66
N PRO A 247 8.19 -1.76 6.94
CA PRO A 247 8.37 -0.97 5.73
C PRO A 247 9.08 0.36 6.02
N PRO A 248 9.66 1.00 4.99
CA PRO A 248 10.27 2.30 5.15
C PRO A 248 9.26 3.35 5.64
N GLY A 249 9.67 4.18 6.61
CA GLY A 249 8.88 5.28 7.16
C GLY A 249 7.62 4.87 7.94
N ASP A 250 7.56 3.61 8.37
CA ASP A 250 6.46 3.06 9.17
C ASP A 250 6.79 3.02 10.67
N ASP A 251 5.76 2.93 11.51
CA ASP A 251 5.95 2.90 12.97
C ASP A 251 6.47 1.52 13.43
N ALA A 252 7.61 1.51 14.13
CA ALA A 252 8.18 0.30 14.69
C ALA A 252 7.44 -0.18 15.96
N GLN A 253 6.67 0.69 16.62
CA GLN A 253 6.06 0.41 17.92
C GLN A 253 5.15 -0.84 17.92
N PRO A 254 4.25 -1.05 16.95
CA PRO A 254 3.42 -2.26 16.91
C PRO A 254 4.25 -3.53 16.77
N LEU A 255 5.35 -3.48 16.02
CA LEU A 255 6.28 -4.60 15.87
C LEU A 255 7.01 -4.84 17.21
N ILE A 256 7.52 -3.80 17.85
CA ILE A 256 8.21 -3.90 19.15
C ILE A 256 7.30 -4.48 20.25
N GLU A 257 6.00 -4.16 20.24
CA GLU A 257 5.03 -4.60 21.26
C GLU A 257 4.51 -6.03 21.06
N ASN A 258 4.44 -6.51 19.81
CA ASN A 258 3.76 -7.78 19.51
C ASN A 258 4.70 -8.93 19.14
N LEU A 259 5.98 -8.67 18.87
CA LEU A 259 6.90 -9.76 18.53
C LEU A 259 7.23 -10.66 19.74
N PRO A 260 7.32 -11.98 19.52
CA PRO A 260 7.79 -12.90 20.54
C PRO A 260 9.30 -12.71 20.71
N ILE A 261 9.70 -12.18 21.87
CA ILE A 261 11.10 -11.86 22.19
C ILE A 261 11.40 -12.39 23.60
N SER A 262 12.41 -13.23 23.71
CA SER A 262 12.95 -13.72 24.98
C SER A 262 14.40 -14.14 24.80
N GLU A 263 15.07 -14.51 25.90
CA GLU A 263 16.40 -15.12 25.84
C GLU A 263 16.39 -16.47 25.09
N SER A 264 15.28 -17.22 25.16
CA SER A 264 15.10 -18.49 24.46
C SER A 264 14.68 -18.34 23.00
N GLU A 265 14.16 -17.18 22.61
CA GLU A 265 13.73 -16.85 21.25
C GLU A 265 14.36 -15.51 20.80
N PRO A 266 15.69 -15.45 20.62
CA PRO A 266 16.35 -14.25 20.15
C PRO A 266 15.89 -13.89 18.73
N LEU A 267 15.86 -12.61 18.43
CA LEU A 267 15.60 -12.09 17.09
C LEU A 267 16.89 -11.59 16.43
N VAL A 268 16.87 -11.55 15.09
CA VAL A 268 17.85 -10.88 14.25
C VAL A 268 17.16 -9.77 13.46
N VAL A 269 17.74 -8.58 13.49
CA VAL A 269 17.25 -7.39 12.78
C VAL A 269 18.20 -7.10 11.62
N ARG A 270 17.67 -7.06 10.40
CA ARG A 270 18.43 -7.03 9.15
C ARG A 270 17.93 -5.90 8.28
N SER A 271 18.85 -5.26 7.58
CA SER A 271 18.54 -4.33 6.49
C SER A 271 17.95 -5.08 5.29
N SER A 272 16.96 -4.48 4.65
CA SER A 272 16.41 -4.90 3.36
C SER A 272 16.22 -3.66 2.49
N ALA A 273 17.26 -3.25 1.76
CA ALA A 273 17.22 -2.03 0.98
C ALA A 273 16.45 -2.22 -0.34
N ILE A 274 15.74 -1.17 -0.76
CA ILE A 274 15.01 -1.13 -2.02
C ILE A 274 16.02 -0.81 -3.12
N GLY A 275 16.02 -1.60 -4.20
CA GLY A 275 16.99 -1.44 -5.30
C GLY A 275 18.41 -1.94 -4.98
N GLU A 276 18.58 -2.73 -3.93
CA GLU A 276 19.90 -3.21 -3.44
C GLU A 276 20.59 -4.17 -4.41
N ASP A 277 19.84 -5.07 -5.06
CA ASP A 277 20.41 -6.06 -5.97
C ASP A 277 20.04 -5.78 -7.43
N SER A 278 21.05 -5.65 -8.27
CA SER A 278 20.89 -5.80 -9.72
C SER A 278 21.41 -7.19 -10.09
N GLU A 279 21.09 -7.68 -11.30
CA GLU A 279 21.67 -8.92 -11.83
C GLU A 279 23.22 -8.94 -11.78
N SER A 280 23.85 -7.77 -11.60
CA SER A 280 25.30 -7.59 -11.63
C SER A 280 25.97 -7.33 -10.27
N SER A 281 25.23 -7.18 -9.15
CA SER A 281 25.88 -6.84 -7.87
C SER A 281 25.03 -7.04 -6.62
N SER A 282 25.61 -7.63 -5.57
CA SER A 282 25.08 -7.64 -4.21
C SER A 282 25.72 -6.53 -3.34
N ALA A 283 24.95 -5.82 -2.52
CA ALA A 283 25.49 -4.85 -1.53
C ALA A 283 26.04 -5.53 -0.26
N ALA A 284 26.65 -6.70 -0.41
CA ALA A 284 27.19 -7.48 0.69
C ALA A 284 28.14 -6.62 1.55
N GLY A 285 27.88 -6.58 2.86
CA GLY A 285 28.69 -5.86 3.83
C GLY A 285 28.47 -4.33 3.91
N GLN A 286 27.57 -3.74 3.12
CA GLN A 286 27.34 -2.29 3.15
C GLN A 286 26.35 -1.85 4.25
N TYR A 287 25.42 -2.73 4.60
CA TYR A 287 24.36 -2.45 5.56
C TYR A 287 24.47 -3.36 6.78
N GLN A 288 24.00 -2.86 7.92
CA GLN A 288 24.17 -3.55 9.19
C GLN A 288 23.07 -4.60 9.43
N SER A 289 23.42 -5.64 10.19
CA SER A 289 22.48 -6.55 10.84
C SER A 289 22.85 -6.63 12.33
N VAL A 290 21.84 -6.70 13.20
CA VAL A 290 22.00 -6.82 14.65
C VAL A 290 21.43 -8.18 15.06
N VAL A 291 22.28 -9.00 15.68
CA VAL A 291 21.95 -10.35 16.14
C VAL A 291 21.72 -10.36 17.65
N ASN A 292 21.16 -11.46 18.15
CA ASN A 292 20.96 -11.77 19.56
C ASN A 292 20.11 -10.73 20.29
N VAL A 293 19.02 -10.28 19.65
CA VAL A 293 18.09 -9.31 20.22
C VAL A 293 17.09 -10.05 21.10
N THR A 294 17.25 -9.93 22.42
CA THR A 294 16.49 -10.71 23.43
C THR A 294 15.55 -9.88 24.30
N SER A 295 15.46 -8.56 24.08
CA SER A 295 14.55 -7.68 24.82
C SER A 295 13.92 -6.61 23.93
N ARG A 296 12.78 -6.05 24.35
CA ARG A 296 12.09 -4.98 23.61
C ARG A 296 12.93 -3.70 23.47
N PRO A 297 13.62 -3.20 24.53
CA PRO A 297 14.53 -2.07 24.38
C PRO A 297 15.66 -2.35 23.38
N ALA A 298 16.26 -3.55 23.44
CA ALA A 298 17.28 -3.95 22.48
C ALA A 298 16.74 -4.04 21.04
N LEU A 299 15.48 -4.45 20.85
CA LEU A 299 14.85 -4.46 19.54
C LEU A 299 14.67 -3.05 18.98
N GLN A 300 14.21 -2.11 19.79
CA GLN A 300 14.07 -0.71 19.39
C GLN A 300 15.43 -0.11 18.99
N GLU A 301 16.46 -0.36 19.78
CA GLU A 301 17.83 0.08 19.49
C GLU A 301 18.36 -0.57 18.20
N ALA A 302 18.17 -1.88 18.04
CA ALA A 302 18.58 -2.62 16.84
C ALA A 302 17.91 -2.10 15.56
N ILE A 303 16.60 -1.82 15.60
CA ILE A 303 15.86 -1.21 14.47
C ILE A 303 16.46 0.16 14.13
N THR A 304 16.69 0.99 15.15
CA THR A 304 17.28 2.33 14.98
C THR A 304 18.67 2.25 14.35
N GLN A 305 19.51 1.33 14.83
CA GLN A 305 20.86 1.12 14.32
C GLN A 305 20.86 0.63 12.86
N VAL A 306 19.99 -0.34 12.54
CA VAL A 306 19.86 -0.82 11.16
C VAL A 306 19.41 0.32 10.26
N LEU A 307 18.36 1.08 10.61
CA LEU A 307 17.92 2.23 9.82
C LEU A 307 19.03 3.27 9.64
N ALA A 308 19.76 3.62 10.71
CA ALA A 308 20.87 4.56 10.65
C ALA A 308 21.99 4.09 9.71
N SER A 309 22.22 2.77 9.61
CA SER A 309 23.24 2.20 8.72
C SER A 309 23.02 2.53 7.24
N TYR A 310 21.79 2.85 6.84
CA TYR A 310 21.49 3.31 5.49
C TYR A 310 22.24 4.61 5.13
N HIS A 311 22.43 5.51 6.10
CA HIS A 311 23.11 6.79 5.92
C HIS A 311 24.62 6.75 6.20
N ASN A 312 25.18 5.56 6.49
CA ASN A 312 26.62 5.44 6.70
C ASN A 312 27.40 5.96 5.47
N PRO A 313 28.59 6.56 5.66
CA PRO A 313 29.40 7.07 4.56
C PRO A 313 29.70 6.02 3.48
N SER A 314 30.01 4.78 3.91
CA SER A 314 30.25 3.65 3.00
C SER A 314 29.02 3.30 2.16
N ALA A 315 27.84 3.19 2.80
CA ALA A 315 26.59 2.88 2.13
C ALA A 315 26.18 3.99 1.15
N THR A 316 26.39 5.26 1.53
CA THR A 316 26.11 6.42 0.68
C THR A 316 27.06 6.45 -0.52
N GLN A 317 28.36 6.22 -0.31
CA GLN A 317 29.35 6.16 -1.39
C GLN A 317 29.07 5.00 -2.34
N TYR A 318 28.71 3.83 -1.82
CA TYR A 318 28.30 2.68 -2.63
C TYR A 318 27.13 3.01 -3.55
N ARG A 319 26.06 3.64 -3.02
CA ARG A 319 24.90 4.06 -3.82
C ARG A 319 25.28 5.07 -4.89
N ARG A 320 26.09 6.08 -4.55
CA ARG A 320 26.60 7.09 -5.50
C ARG A 320 27.42 6.45 -6.62
N ASN A 321 28.32 5.53 -6.30
CA ASN A 321 29.18 4.86 -7.27
C ASN A 321 28.39 3.95 -8.24
N ARG A 322 27.15 3.60 -7.89
CA ARG A 322 26.27 2.70 -8.65
C ARG A 322 25.08 3.44 -9.27
N ASP A 323 25.03 4.76 -9.16
CA ASP A 323 23.90 5.60 -9.58
C ASP A 323 22.54 5.10 -9.04
N LEU A 324 22.56 4.53 -7.83
CA LEU A 324 21.34 4.02 -7.20
C LEU A 324 20.53 5.19 -6.63
N PRO A 325 19.20 5.22 -6.88
CA PRO A 325 18.34 6.27 -6.35
C PRO A 325 18.28 6.21 -4.81
N ASP A 326 18.14 7.37 -4.18
CA ASP A 326 17.93 7.44 -2.74
C ASP A 326 16.46 7.17 -2.42
N THR A 327 16.09 5.89 -2.32
CA THR A 327 14.68 5.48 -2.20
C THR A 327 14.20 5.29 -0.78
N SER A 328 14.99 4.66 0.10
CA SER A 328 14.70 4.22 1.49
C SER A 328 14.96 2.72 1.72
N MET A 329 14.93 2.29 2.98
CA MET A 329 15.26 0.92 3.41
C MET A 329 14.20 0.37 4.35
N ALA A 330 13.80 -0.89 4.12
CA ALA A 330 12.95 -1.64 5.04
C ALA A 330 13.82 -2.37 6.07
N VAL A 331 13.22 -2.69 7.23
CA VAL A 331 13.87 -3.51 8.26
C VAL A 331 13.17 -4.86 8.33
N LEU A 332 13.97 -5.92 8.17
CA LEU A 332 13.54 -7.31 8.30
C LEU A 332 13.90 -7.81 9.70
N VAL A 333 12.92 -8.28 10.46
CA VAL A 333 13.11 -8.89 11.77
C VAL A 333 12.77 -10.38 11.67
N GLN A 334 13.68 -11.27 12.03
CA GLN A 334 13.46 -12.73 11.98
C GLN A 334 13.76 -13.39 13.31
N LYS A 335 13.12 -14.53 13.59
CA LYS A 335 13.60 -15.45 14.62
C LYS A 335 15.02 -15.87 14.28
N GLN A 336 15.96 -15.66 15.20
CA GLN A 336 17.32 -16.09 15.03
C GLN A 336 17.43 -17.59 15.28
N ILE A 337 18.14 -18.28 14.40
CA ILE A 337 18.43 -19.71 14.54
C ILE A 337 19.81 -19.86 15.17
N GLN A 338 19.88 -20.58 16.28
CA GLN A 338 21.15 -21.03 16.84
C GLN A 338 21.60 -22.27 16.06
N GLY A 339 22.42 -22.06 15.04
CA GLY A 339 22.96 -23.13 14.20
C GLY A 339 24.00 -23.96 14.94
N VAL A 340 23.92 -25.29 14.84
CA VAL A 340 25.02 -26.19 15.20
C VAL A 340 26.16 -26.04 14.19
N PHE A 341 25.81 -25.85 12.92
CA PHE A 341 26.68 -25.45 11.83
C PHE A 341 26.02 -24.32 11.06
N SER A 342 26.83 -23.40 10.57
CA SER A 342 26.41 -22.30 9.71
C SER A 342 27.36 -22.15 8.53
N GLY A 343 26.87 -21.60 7.42
CA GLY A 343 27.65 -21.54 6.20
C GLY A 343 27.05 -20.69 5.09
N VAL A 344 27.76 -20.63 3.97
CA VAL A 344 27.32 -20.04 2.71
C VAL A 344 27.38 -21.13 1.64
N ALA A 345 26.37 -21.14 0.75
CA ALA A 345 26.34 -22.05 -0.38
C ALA A 345 26.26 -21.26 -1.68
N PHE A 346 27.07 -21.66 -2.65
CA PHE A 346 27.07 -21.14 -4.01
C PHE A 346 26.62 -22.25 -4.93
N SER A 347 25.58 -22.00 -5.73
CA SER A 347 25.06 -22.97 -6.70
C SER A 347 26.00 -23.23 -7.88
N ARG A 348 27.07 -22.41 -8.00
CA ARG A 348 28.18 -22.56 -8.95
C ARG A 348 29.47 -22.16 -8.25
N ASP A 349 30.58 -22.79 -8.61
CA ASP A 349 31.90 -22.42 -8.10
C ASP A 349 32.23 -20.97 -8.47
N PRO A 350 32.45 -20.08 -7.48
CA PRO A 350 32.76 -18.66 -7.75
C PRO A 350 34.21 -18.44 -8.20
N ILE A 351 35.10 -19.44 -8.02
CA ILE A 351 36.53 -19.35 -8.33
C ILE A 351 36.85 -20.08 -9.64
N SER A 352 36.36 -21.31 -9.80
CA SER A 352 36.57 -22.06 -11.04
C SER A 352 35.48 -21.71 -12.06
N GLN A 353 35.89 -21.39 -13.30
CA GLN A 353 34.94 -21.15 -14.39
C GLN A 353 34.22 -22.43 -14.87
N GLN A 354 34.48 -23.58 -14.22
CA GLN A 354 33.80 -24.85 -14.48
C GLN A 354 32.54 -24.89 -13.60
N GLY A 355 31.41 -24.49 -14.17
CA GLY A 355 30.15 -24.21 -13.47
C GLY A 355 29.37 -25.40 -12.92
N ASP A 356 29.98 -26.58 -12.79
CA ASP A 356 29.29 -27.85 -12.52
C ASP A 356 29.37 -28.30 -11.05
N ALA A 357 29.99 -27.49 -10.19
CA ALA A 357 30.12 -27.77 -8.77
C ALA A 357 29.30 -26.78 -7.92
N VAL A 358 28.52 -27.33 -6.99
CA VAL A 358 27.97 -26.59 -5.86
C VAL A 358 29.06 -26.50 -4.79
N VAL A 359 29.32 -25.29 -4.30
CA VAL A 359 30.33 -25.04 -3.26
C VAL A 359 29.62 -24.66 -1.96
N ILE A 360 29.92 -25.37 -0.89
CA ILE A 360 29.38 -25.10 0.45
C ILE A 360 30.56 -24.79 1.37
N GLU A 361 30.53 -23.65 2.03
CA GLU A 361 31.50 -23.26 3.04
C GLU A 361 30.82 -23.21 4.40
N GLY A 362 31.33 -23.97 5.37
CA GLY A 362 30.67 -24.14 6.67
C GLY A 362 31.63 -24.11 7.86
N LEU A 363 31.13 -23.68 9.01
CA LEU A 363 31.81 -23.70 10.30
C LEU A 363 30.85 -24.17 11.41
N PRO A 364 31.35 -24.83 12.46
CA PRO A 364 30.58 -25.07 13.67
C PRO A 364 30.18 -23.75 14.36
N GLY A 365 28.93 -23.67 14.80
CA GLY A 365 28.36 -22.54 15.53
C GLY A 365 27.62 -21.51 14.66
N ASP A 366 27.54 -20.28 15.18
CA ASP A 366 26.69 -19.20 14.63
C ASP A 366 27.20 -18.63 13.29
N ALA A 367 26.25 -18.23 12.44
CA ALA A 367 26.49 -17.72 11.09
C ALA A 367 27.39 -16.47 11.04
N THR A 368 27.39 -15.65 12.10
CA THR A 368 28.22 -14.44 12.19
C THR A 368 29.72 -14.72 12.05
N ARG A 369 30.17 -15.93 12.42
CA ARG A 369 31.60 -16.32 12.30
C ARG A 369 32.04 -16.61 10.88
N VAL A 370 31.11 -17.04 10.01
CA VAL A 370 31.42 -17.38 8.61
C VAL A 370 31.63 -16.11 7.78
N VAL A 371 30.75 -15.12 7.98
CA VAL A 371 30.78 -13.87 7.20
C VAL A 371 31.80 -12.84 7.71
N SER A 372 32.42 -13.04 8.87
CA SER A 372 33.43 -12.11 9.40
C SER A 372 34.78 -12.20 8.70
N GLY A 373 35.05 -13.29 7.97
CA GLY A 373 36.35 -13.57 7.35
C GLY A 373 37.49 -13.83 8.33
N GLN A 374 37.20 -13.92 9.64
CA GLN A 374 38.22 -14.13 10.68
C GLN A 374 38.61 -15.60 10.86
N VAL A 375 37.80 -16.53 10.35
CA VAL A 375 38.00 -17.96 10.46
C VAL A 375 37.85 -18.57 9.07
N THR A 376 38.79 -19.42 8.68
CA THR A 376 38.72 -20.16 7.41
C THR A 376 37.67 -21.27 7.53
N PRO A 377 36.55 -21.22 6.76
CA PRO A 377 35.55 -22.26 6.77
C PRO A 377 36.04 -23.54 6.10
N GLU A 378 35.44 -24.68 6.48
CA GLU A 378 35.60 -25.91 5.72
C GLU A 378 34.83 -25.78 4.41
N GLN A 379 35.49 -26.08 3.28
CA GLN A 379 34.89 -26.01 1.95
C GLN A 379 34.58 -27.43 1.45
N TYR A 380 33.33 -27.62 1.04
CA TYR A 380 32.81 -28.82 0.42
C TYR A 380 32.44 -28.52 -1.02
N ARG A 381 32.86 -29.37 -1.95
CA ARG A 381 32.52 -29.26 -3.38
C ARG A 381 31.69 -30.47 -3.78
N ILE A 382 30.50 -30.23 -4.31
CA ILE A 382 29.57 -31.25 -4.74
C ILE A 382 29.45 -31.14 -6.26
N TYR A 383 29.92 -32.17 -6.96
CA TYR A 383 29.72 -32.29 -8.41
C TYR A 383 28.36 -32.91 -8.66
N LEU A 384 27.49 -32.18 -9.35
CA LEU A 384 26.22 -32.71 -9.79
C LEU A 384 26.48 -33.49 -11.09
N PRO A 385 26.21 -34.81 -11.15
CA PRO A 385 26.19 -35.51 -12.43
C PRO A 385 25.18 -34.81 -13.34
N GLU A 386 25.48 -34.64 -14.62
CA GLU A 386 24.52 -34.10 -15.59
C GLU A 386 23.17 -34.80 -15.40
N LEU A 387 22.14 -34.02 -15.06
CA LEU A 387 20.75 -34.48 -15.13
C LEU A 387 20.44 -34.61 -16.63
N GLY A 388 20.80 -35.76 -17.20
CA GLY A 388 20.52 -36.14 -18.58
C GLY A 388 19.03 -36.20 -18.89
#